data_AF-A0AAD9GUH7-F1
#
_entry.id   AF-A0AAD9GUH7-F1
#
_cell.length_a   1.000
_cell.length_b   1.000
_cell.length_c   1.000
_cell.angle_alpha   90.00
_cell.angle_beta   90.00
_cell.angle_gamma   90.00
#
_symmetry.space_group_name_H-M   'P 1'
#
loop_
_entity.id
_entity.type
_entity.pdbx_description
1 polymer ?
#
loop_
_entity_poly.entity_id
_entity_poly.type
_entity_poly.pdbx_seq_one_letter_code
_entity_poly.pdbx_strand_id
1 'polypeptide(L)'
;MAEQYLTGSRTLLKGLMDRGDVVPDEMQRVQELLECVDNNAKKIAAALTANRRRGASITGADTTAQLLKEQKEFITQVAVGYFTVLLWFGFN
;
A
#
# COMPACT_ATOMS: atom_id res chain seq x y z
N MET A 1 6.31 6.34 -11.19
CA MET A 1 5.15 7.20 -10.86
C MET A 1 4.67 6.91 -9.44
N ALA A 2 4.09 5.73 -9.13
CA ALA A 2 3.60 5.42 -7.78
C ALA A 2 4.64 5.57 -6.65
N GLU A 3 5.86 5.06 -6.85
CA GLU A 3 6.94 5.13 -5.85
C GLU A 3 7.35 6.57 -5.47
N GLN A 4 7.30 7.50 -6.42
CA GLN A 4 7.59 8.93 -6.15
C GLN A 4 6.52 9.54 -5.25
N TYR A 5 5.24 9.20 -5.48
CA TYR A 5 4.15 9.66 -4.63
C TYR A 5 4.22 9.07 -3.22
N LEU A 6 4.48 7.76 -3.09
CA LEU A 6 4.63 7.08 -1.79
C LEU A 6 5.79 7.66 -0.98
N THR A 7 6.92 7.90 -1.64
CA THR A 7 8.09 8.48 -0.98
C THR A 7 7.83 9.92 -0.58
N GLY A 8 7.27 10.73 -1.50
CA GLY A 8 6.94 12.13 -1.24
C GLY A 8 5.95 12.30 -0.10
N SER A 9 4.88 11.50 -0.05
CA SER A 9 3.90 11.54 1.03
C SER A 9 4.50 11.10 2.37
N ARG A 10 5.32 10.04 2.40
CA ARG A 10 6.05 9.63 3.62
C ARG A 10 6.97 10.75 4.12
N THR A 11 7.75 11.37 3.22
CA THR A 11 8.65 12.47 3.57
C THR A 11 7.88 13.66 4.14
N LEU A 12 6.74 14.02 3.53
CA LEU A 12 5.89 15.09 4.02
C LEU A 12 5.33 14.78 5.42
N LEU A 13 4.74 13.60 5.61
CA LEU A 13 4.16 13.19 6.90
C LEU A 13 5.20 13.20 8.01
N LYS A 14 6.38 12.63 7.74
CA LYS A 14 7.51 12.66 8.67
C LYS A 14 7.91 14.10 9.01
N GLY A 15 8.04 14.96 8.00
CA GLY A 15 8.40 16.36 8.22
C GLY A 15 7.37 17.14 9.06
N LEU A 16 6.07 16.83 8.92
CA LEU A 16 5.02 17.40 9.78
C LEU A 16 5.17 16.91 11.23
N MET A 17 5.37 15.61 11.43
CA MET A 17 5.57 15.02 12.76
C MET A 17 6.82 15.58 13.45
N ASP A 18 7.94 15.69 12.73
CA ASP A 18 9.21 16.22 13.26
C ASP A 18 9.09 17.70 13.67
N ARG A 19 8.18 18.46 13.05
CA ARG A 19 7.86 19.86 13.41
C ARG A 19 6.86 19.98 14.56
N GLY A 20 6.27 18.87 15.02
CA GLY A 20 5.21 18.87 16.02
C GLY A 20 3.83 19.27 15.48
N ASP A 21 3.65 19.25 14.15
CA ASP A 21 2.34 19.46 13.54
C ASP A 21 1.40 18.28 13.87
N VAL A 22 0.10 18.56 13.97
CA VAL A 22 -0.91 17.52 14.18
C VAL A 22 -1.10 16.73 12.89
N VAL A 23 -0.65 15.48 12.88
CA VAL A 23 -0.89 14.51 11.80
C VAL A 23 -1.88 13.47 12.31
N PRO A 24 -3.09 13.36 11.72
CA PRO A 24 -4.04 12.34 12.11
C PRO A 24 -3.45 10.93 12.00
N ASP A 25 -3.75 10.06 12.95
CA ASP A 25 -3.30 8.66 12.92
C ASP A 25 -3.79 7.94 11.66
N GLU A 26 -4.97 8.31 11.16
CA GLU A 26 -5.54 7.81 9.91
C GLU A 26 -4.64 8.09 8.70
N MET A 27 -3.97 9.25 8.66
CA MET A 27 -3.06 9.59 7.56
C MET A 27 -1.82 8.69 7.57
N GLN A 28 -1.30 8.39 8.76
CA GLN A 28 -0.18 7.48 8.93
C GLN A 28 -0.58 6.04 8.56
N ARG A 29 -1.75 5.58 9.03
CA ARG A 29 -2.30 4.27 8.68
C ARG A 29 -2.52 4.11 7.17
N VAL A 30 -3.08 5.11 6.50
CA VAL A 30 -3.27 5.08 5.04
C VAL A 30 -1.92 5.01 4.33
N GLN A 31 -0.92 5.78 4.78
CA GLN A 31 0.43 5.72 4.23
C GLN A 31 1.04 4.32 4.36
N GLU A 32 0.97 3.70 5.52
CA GLU A 32 1.47 2.33 5.75
C GLU A 32 0.76 1.30 4.86
N LEU A 33 -0.56 1.40 4.73
CA LEU A 33 -1.34 0.50 3.87
C LEU A 33 -0.97 0.64 2.39
N LEU A 34 -0.77 1.88 1.92
CA LEU A 34 -0.33 2.13 0.54
C LEU A 34 1.07 1.52 0.26
N GLU A 35 1.95 1.51 1.25
CA GLU A 35 3.27 0.88 1.15
C GLU A 35 3.17 -0.65 1.13
N CYS A 36 2.27 -1.23 1.92
CA CYS A 36 1.95 -2.65 1.85
C CYS A 36 1.39 -3.05 0.47
N VAL A 37 0.51 -2.22 -0.11
CA VAL A 37 -0.01 -2.40 -1.48
C VAL A 37 1.13 -2.39 -2.51
N ASP A 38 2.05 -1.43 -2.46
CA ASP A 38 3.18 -1.36 -3.40
C ASP A 38 4.13 -2.56 -3.26
N ASN A 39 4.43 -2.94 -2.01
CA ASN A 39 5.28 -4.08 -1.72
C ASN A 39 4.66 -5.40 -2.21
N ASN A 40 3.36 -5.61 -2.01
CA ASN A 40 2.69 -6.81 -2.52
C ASN A 40 2.62 -6.80 -4.04
N ALA A 41 2.36 -5.66 -4.69
CA ALA A 41 2.40 -5.55 -6.15
C ALA A 41 3.79 -5.91 -6.71
N LYS A 42 4.89 -5.44 -6.10
CA LYS A 42 6.26 -5.80 -6.48
C LYS A 42 6.52 -7.31 -6.33
N LYS A 43 6.08 -7.93 -5.22
CA LYS A 43 6.21 -9.39 -4.99
C LYS A 43 5.40 -10.20 -6.00
N ILE A 44 4.17 -9.80 -6.31
CA ILE A 44 3.32 -10.44 -7.31
C ILE A 44 3.99 -10.37 -8.69
N ALA A 45 4.46 -9.19 -9.10
CA ALA A 45 5.14 -9.02 -10.38
C ALA A 45 6.40 -9.89 -10.49
N ALA A 46 7.17 -10.00 -9.41
CA ALA A 46 8.34 -10.88 -9.34
C ALA A 46 7.94 -12.37 -9.47
N ALA A 47 6.91 -12.81 -8.73
CA ALA A 47 6.41 -14.19 -8.78
C ALA A 47 5.88 -14.56 -10.17
N LEU A 48 5.11 -13.68 -10.80
CA LEU A 48 4.61 -13.87 -12.17
C LEU A 48 5.76 -13.98 -13.18
N THR A 49 6.79 -13.13 -13.05
CA THR A 49 7.98 -13.18 -13.90
C THR A 49 8.76 -14.49 -13.70
N ALA A 50 8.89 -14.96 -12.46
CA ALA A 50 9.55 -16.22 -12.14
C ALA A 50 8.79 -17.43 -12.71
N ASN A 51 7.47 -17.47 -12.56
CA ASN A 51 6.60 -18.53 -13.12
C ASN A 51 6.68 -18.56 -14.65
N ARG A 52 6.72 -17.40 -15.32
CA ARG A 52 6.89 -17.32 -16.77
C ARG A 52 8.23 -17.88 -17.24
N ARG A 53 9.31 -17.68 -16.48
CA ARG A 53 10.67 -18.11 -16.85
C ARG A 53 10.94 -19.59 -16.56
N ARG A 54 10.36 -20.14 -15.49
CA ARG A 54 10.69 -21.50 -14.98
C ARG A 54 9.54 -22.51 -15.14
N GLY A 55 8.39 -22.09 -15.68
CA GLY A 55 7.15 -22.86 -15.63
C GLY A 55 6.45 -22.68 -14.28
N ALA A 56 5.12 -22.72 -14.28
CA ALA A 56 4.33 -22.54 -13.06
C ALA A 56 4.52 -23.76 -12.13
N SER A 57 4.93 -23.52 -10.88
CA SER A 57 4.92 -24.52 -9.81
C SER A 57 3.70 -24.32 -8.92
N ILE A 58 3.19 -25.42 -8.32
CA ILE A 58 2.04 -25.39 -7.39
C ILE A 58 2.32 -24.41 -6.24
N THR A 59 3.51 -24.50 -5.62
CA THR A 59 3.93 -23.60 -4.54
C THR A 59 4.00 -22.12 -4.96
N GLY A 60 4.44 -21.85 -6.20
CA GLY A 60 4.47 -20.49 -6.74
C GLY A 60 3.07 -19.92 -7.01
N ALA A 61 2.14 -20.78 -7.42
CA ALA A 61 0.74 -20.40 -7.60
C ALA A 61 0.07 -20.08 -6.25
N ASP A 62 0.27 -20.91 -5.22
CA ASP A 62 -0.29 -20.70 -3.88
C ASP A 62 0.22 -19.40 -3.23
N THR A 63 1.53 -19.14 -3.36
CA THR A 63 2.13 -17.89 -2.85
C THR A 63 1.56 -16.66 -3.57
N THR A 64 1.36 -16.74 -4.89
CA THR A 64 0.76 -15.64 -5.66
C THR A 64 -0.70 -15.42 -5.26
N ALA A 65 -1.47 -16.49 -5.03
CA ALA A 65 -2.86 -16.41 -4.58
C ALA A 65 -2.99 -15.75 -3.20
N GLN A 66 -2.09 -16.08 -2.26
CA GLN A 66 -2.06 -15.43 -0.95
C GLN A 66 -1.76 -13.93 -1.07
N LEU A 67 -0.74 -13.54 -1.85
CA LEU A 67 -0.41 -12.14 -2.05
C LEU A 67 -1.56 -11.35 -2.70
N LEU A 68 -2.30 -11.96 -3.63
CA LEU A 68 -3.49 -11.35 -4.25
C LEU A 68 -4.64 -11.16 -3.25
N LYS A 69 -4.82 -12.11 -2.32
CA LYS A 69 -5.80 -11.97 -1.25
C LYS A 69 -5.44 -10.80 -0.33
N GLU A 70 -4.21 -10.74 0.15
CA GLU A 70 -3.70 -9.64 0.98
C GLU A 70 -3.79 -8.29 0.23
N GLN A 71 -3.45 -8.26 -1.07
CA GLN A 71 -3.57 -7.07 -1.91
C GLN A 71 -4.99 -6.51 -1.92
N LYS A 72 -6.00 -7.39 -2.05
CA LYS A 72 -7.41 -7.00 -2.04
C LYS A 72 -7.81 -6.44 -0.66
N GLU A 73 -7.37 -7.08 0.41
CA GLU A 73 -7.65 -6.65 1.78
C GLU A 73 -7.05 -5.26 2.05
N PHE A 74 -5.79 -5.02 1.66
CA PHE A 74 -5.16 -3.72 1.82
C PHE A 74 -5.83 -2.63 0.99
N ILE A 75 -6.18 -2.88 -0.28
CA ILE A 75 -6.91 -1.90 -1.10
C ILE A 75 -8.25 -1.53 -0.47
N THR A 76 -8.95 -2.52 0.11
CA THR A 76 -10.22 -2.28 0.79
C THR A 76 -10.02 -1.39 2.02
N GLN A 77 -8.98 -1.63 2.82
CA GLN A 77 -8.65 -0.82 3.99
C GLN A 77 -8.21 0.60 3.61
N VAL A 78 -7.44 0.76 2.53
CA VAL A 78 -7.07 2.08 1.98
C VAL A 78 -8.32 2.87 1.63
N ALA A 79 -9.29 2.27 0.92
CA ALA A 79 -10.53 2.96 0.54
C ALA A 79 -11.33 3.45 1.76
N VAL A 80 -11.41 2.64 2.82
CA VAL A 80 -12.06 3.02 4.08
C VAL A 80 -11.29 4.15 4.77
N GLY A 81 -9.96 4.04 4.89
CA GLY A 81 -9.13 5.06 5.52
C GLY A 81 -9.17 6.41 4.79
N TYR A 82 -9.19 6.39 3.45
CA TYR A 82 -9.35 7.61 2.64
C TYR A 82 -10.66 8.33 2.93
N PHE A 83 -11.75 7.60 3.12
CA PHE A 83 -13.04 8.20 3.47
C PHE A 83 -12.95 8.95 4.81
N THR A 84 -12.30 8.36 5.81
CA THR A 84 -12.09 9.01 7.12
C THR A 84 -11.20 10.25 7.01
N VAL A 85 -10.15 10.20 6.19
CA VAL A 85 -9.27 11.35 5.92
C VAL A 85 -10.03 12.49 5.25
N LEU A 86 -10.88 12.20 4.26
CA LEU A 86 -11.66 13.23 3.55
C LEU A 86 -12.62 13.96 4.49
N LEU A 87 -13.26 13.22 5.41
CA LEU A 87 -14.09 13.80 6.45
C LEU A 87 -13.31 14.78 7.35
N TRP A 88 -12.05 14.45 7.68
CA TRP A 88 -11.19 15.35 8.47
C TRP A 88 -10.89 16.66 7.73
N PHE A 89 -10.68 16.60 6.42
CA PHE A 89 -10.47 17.79 5.59
C PHE A 89 -11.77 18.56 5.26
N GLY A 90 -12.94 18.09 5.71
CA GLY A 90 -14.22 18.73 5.46
C GLY A 90 -14.75 18.55 4.03
N PHE A 91 -14.24 17.56 3.28
CA PHE A 91 -14.80 17.18 1.99
C PHE A 91 -15.96 16.20 2.19
N ASN A 92 -17.15 16.55 1.68
CA ASN A 92 -18.36 15.71 1.61
C ASN A 92 -18.55 15.18 0.18
#